data_AF-A0A2C9LQI4-F1
#
_entry.id   AF-A0A2C9LQI4-F1
#
_cell.length_a   1.000
_cell.length_b   1.000
_cell.length_c   1.000
_cell.angle_alpha   90.00
_cell.angle_beta   90.00
_cell.angle_gamma   90.00
#
_symmetry.space_group_name_H-M   'P 1'
#
loop_
_entity.id
_entity.type
_entity.pdbx_description
1 polymer ?
#
loop_
_entity_poly.entity_id
_entity_poly.type
_entity_poly.pdbx_seq_one_letter_code
_entity_poly.pdbx_strand_id
1 'polypeptide(L)'
;MPINFIEGIHNDCNLTISYMKFNTEENFNTYISRLEKLPQRIEQVTQALKRGVQCGVVMSHYSVYRVPSLIDDILNSQPDKLGLLKPFSTEHPLITPSRLDAFQVQAKHIVTTKVFEALRALKTYLIEEYFKHVRPKEGICCLENGEKWYQQCLDFHLSLSMTPQEVHAVGLKEIARVQEKVLKVGKEENLGETLADIRDTIHTKQGGYFKTSVNIYVAI
;
A
#
# COMPACT_ATOMS: atom_id res chain seq x y z
N MET A 1 -4.19 11.83 4.46
CA MET A 1 -4.54 12.22 3.07
C MET A 1 -5.07 11.00 2.34
N PRO A 2 -6.04 11.14 1.40
CA PRO A 2 -6.89 10.01 1.01
C PRO A 2 -6.29 9.06 -0.06
N ILE A 3 -5.18 9.43 -0.72
CA ILE A 3 -4.50 8.57 -1.70
C ILE A 3 -3.02 8.95 -1.86
N ASN A 4 -2.14 7.96 -2.02
CA ASN A 4 -0.73 8.08 -2.38
C ASN A 4 -0.26 6.81 -3.14
N PHE A 5 1.00 6.68 -3.53
CA PHE A 5 1.47 5.52 -4.30
C PHE A 5 1.59 4.20 -3.49
N ILE A 6 1.43 4.26 -2.16
CA ILE A 6 1.48 3.11 -1.23
C ILE A 6 0.06 2.77 -0.76
N GLU A 7 -0.76 3.76 -0.44
CA GLU A 7 -2.06 3.63 0.23
C GLU A 7 -3.17 4.33 -0.53
N GLY A 8 -4.41 3.86 -0.32
CA GLY A 8 -5.62 4.48 -0.82
C GLY A 8 -6.47 3.51 -1.62
N ILE A 9 -7.58 4.02 -2.18
CA ILE A 9 -8.67 3.15 -2.65
C ILE A 9 -8.28 2.13 -3.75
N HIS A 10 -7.24 2.42 -4.53
CA HIS A 10 -6.70 1.51 -5.54
C HIS A 10 -5.97 0.28 -4.94
N ASN A 11 -5.48 0.38 -3.69
CA ASN A 11 -4.83 -0.71 -2.96
C ASN A 11 -5.72 -1.29 -1.83
N ASP A 12 -6.39 -0.43 -1.07
CA ASP A 12 -7.12 -0.80 0.17
C ASP A 12 -8.25 -1.81 -0.05
N CYS A 13 -8.82 -1.86 -1.26
CA CYS A 13 -9.88 -2.80 -1.60
C CYS A 13 -9.39 -4.25 -1.51
N ASN A 14 -8.16 -4.53 -1.94
CA ASN A 14 -7.56 -5.87 -1.85
C ASN A 14 -7.29 -6.26 -0.39
N LEU A 15 -6.88 -5.29 0.44
CA LEU A 15 -6.67 -5.52 1.86
C LEU A 15 -7.99 -5.90 2.56
N THR A 16 -9.08 -5.20 2.22
CA THR A 16 -10.42 -5.50 2.76
C THR A 16 -10.83 -6.94 2.51
N ILE A 17 -10.57 -7.48 1.32
CA ILE A 17 -10.88 -8.87 0.95
C ILE A 17 -10.14 -9.84 1.87
N SER A 18 -8.88 -9.54 2.23
CA SER A 18 -8.06 -10.44 3.06
C SER A 18 -8.61 -10.66 4.47
N TYR A 19 -9.44 -9.73 4.96
CA TYR A 19 -10.11 -9.83 6.27
C TYR A 19 -11.51 -10.45 6.20
N MET A 20 -12.03 -10.74 5.00
CA MET A 20 -13.34 -11.32 4.82
C MET A 20 -13.28 -12.85 4.83
N LYS A 21 -14.36 -13.46 5.32
CA LYS A 21 -14.60 -14.90 5.18
C LYS A 21 -15.44 -15.14 3.92
N PHE A 22 -15.30 -16.31 3.30
CA PHE A 22 -16.03 -16.69 2.09
C PHE A 22 -16.62 -18.11 2.24
N ASN A 23 -17.13 -18.43 3.42
CA ASN A 23 -17.57 -19.79 3.74
C ASN A 23 -19.04 -20.04 3.43
N THR A 24 -19.85 -18.97 3.29
CA THR A 24 -21.31 -19.05 3.12
C THR A 24 -21.77 -18.16 1.98
N GLU A 25 -22.94 -18.46 1.40
CA GLU A 25 -23.55 -17.59 0.39
C GLU A 25 -23.80 -16.17 0.92
N GLU A 26 -24.12 -16.02 2.20
CA GLU A 26 -24.30 -14.71 2.84
C GLU A 26 -23.01 -13.89 2.82
N ASN A 27 -21.84 -14.53 2.99
CA ASN A 27 -20.55 -13.86 2.86
C ASN A 27 -20.34 -13.32 1.45
N PHE A 28 -20.69 -14.11 0.43
CA PHE A 28 -20.62 -13.68 -0.97
C PHE A 28 -21.59 -12.54 -1.26
N ASN A 29 -22.85 -12.64 -0.82
CA ASN A 29 -23.83 -11.54 -0.95
C ASN A 29 -23.33 -10.24 -0.29
N THR A 30 -22.73 -10.35 0.90
CA THR A 30 -22.12 -9.21 1.60
C THR A 30 -20.99 -8.61 0.77
N TYR A 31 -20.14 -9.44 0.17
CA TYR A 31 -19.04 -8.97 -0.66
C TYR A 31 -19.54 -8.31 -1.95
N ILE A 32 -20.52 -8.88 -2.62
CA ILE A 32 -21.19 -8.28 -3.77
C ILE A 32 -21.74 -6.89 -3.41
N SER A 33 -22.43 -6.75 -2.28
CA SER A 33 -22.93 -5.45 -1.82
C SER A 33 -21.82 -4.43 -1.58
N ARG A 34 -20.63 -4.86 -1.13
CA ARG A 34 -19.45 -4.00 -0.99
C ARG A 34 -18.93 -3.55 -2.36
N LEU A 35 -18.87 -4.47 -3.34
CA LEU A 35 -18.48 -4.13 -4.71
C LEU A 35 -19.45 -3.11 -5.33
N GLU A 36 -20.75 -3.24 -5.07
CA GLU A 36 -21.75 -2.27 -5.55
C GLU A 36 -21.59 -0.87 -4.97
N LYS A 37 -21.10 -0.76 -3.73
CA LYS A 37 -20.85 0.51 -3.03
C LYS A 37 -19.48 1.10 -3.30
N LEU A 38 -18.55 0.32 -3.86
CA LEU A 38 -17.19 0.76 -4.13
C LEU A 38 -17.11 2.00 -5.05
N PRO A 39 -17.92 2.13 -6.13
CA PRO A 39 -17.94 3.35 -6.94
C PRO A 39 -18.21 4.62 -6.12
N GLN A 40 -19.17 4.58 -5.21
CA GLN A 40 -19.48 5.70 -4.31
C GLN A 40 -18.29 6.01 -3.39
N ARG A 41 -17.60 4.98 -2.88
CA ARG A 41 -16.40 5.18 -2.06
C ARG A 41 -15.25 5.83 -2.85
N ILE A 42 -15.06 5.45 -4.11
CA ILE A 42 -14.08 6.08 -5.02
C ILE A 42 -14.44 7.55 -5.24
N GLU A 43 -15.72 7.86 -5.46
CA GLU A 43 -16.19 9.23 -5.59
C GLU A 43 -15.92 10.07 -4.33
N GLN A 44 -16.17 9.51 -3.14
CA GLN A 44 -15.87 10.17 -1.86
C GLN A 44 -14.37 10.51 -1.72
N VAL A 45 -13.48 9.65 -2.24
CA VAL A 45 -12.03 9.95 -2.29
C VAL A 45 -11.77 11.15 -3.20
N THR A 46 -12.39 11.21 -4.37
CA THR A 46 -12.30 12.38 -5.27
C THR A 46 -12.82 13.66 -4.59
N GLN A 47 -13.93 13.59 -3.87
CA GLN A 47 -14.48 14.72 -3.13
C GLN A 47 -13.55 15.18 -2.00
N ALA A 48 -12.93 14.24 -1.27
CA ALA A 48 -11.93 14.55 -0.25
C ALA A 48 -10.69 15.24 -0.85
N LEU A 49 -10.24 14.81 -2.03
CA LEU A 49 -9.14 15.46 -2.75
C LEU A 49 -9.50 16.89 -3.18
N LYS A 50 -10.71 17.10 -3.71
CA LYS A 50 -11.23 18.44 -4.06
C LYS A 50 -11.25 19.37 -2.84
N ARG A 51 -11.72 18.87 -1.70
CA ARG A 51 -11.72 19.64 -0.45
C ARG A 51 -10.29 19.93 0.04
N GLY A 52 -9.38 18.97 -0.09
CA GLY A 52 -7.96 19.17 0.20
C GLY A 52 -7.37 20.34 -0.60
N VAL A 53 -7.65 20.41 -1.90
CA VAL A 53 -7.25 21.55 -2.76
C VAL A 53 -7.82 22.86 -2.24
N GLN A 54 -9.11 22.92 -1.91
CA GLN A 54 -9.75 24.14 -1.38
C GLN A 54 -9.13 24.62 -0.06
N CYS A 55 -8.70 23.68 0.79
CA CYS A 55 -8.09 23.98 2.08
C CYS A 55 -6.56 24.16 2.02
N GLY A 56 -5.93 24.08 0.84
CA GLY A 56 -4.47 24.10 0.72
C GLY A 56 -3.77 22.85 1.29
N VAL A 57 -4.53 21.81 1.63
CA VAL A 57 -4.04 20.53 2.15
C VAL A 57 -3.94 19.54 0.99
N VAL A 58 -2.83 19.60 0.29
CA VAL A 58 -2.57 18.86 -0.96
C VAL A 58 -1.35 17.95 -0.81
N MET A 59 -1.34 16.83 -1.52
CA MET A 59 -0.20 15.90 -1.50
C MET A 59 1.03 16.49 -2.22
N SER A 60 2.22 15.96 -1.91
CA SER A 60 3.41 16.18 -2.73
C SER A 60 3.28 15.45 -4.07
N HIS A 61 3.82 16.04 -5.14
CA HIS A 61 3.89 15.40 -6.46
C HIS A 61 4.48 13.98 -6.35
N TYR A 62 5.60 13.83 -5.63
CA TYR A 62 6.28 12.54 -5.43
C TYR A 62 5.41 11.49 -4.73
N SER A 63 4.42 11.90 -3.94
CA SER A 63 3.53 10.97 -3.25
C SER A 63 2.39 10.45 -4.12
N VAL A 64 2.05 11.11 -5.24
CA VAL A 64 0.86 10.75 -6.02
C VAL A 64 1.11 10.53 -7.50
N TYR A 65 2.29 10.90 -8.03
CA TYR A 65 2.58 10.84 -9.47
C TYR A 65 2.40 9.44 -10.08
N ARG A 66 2.58 8.37 -9.31
CA ARG A 66 2.38 6.97 -9.77
C ARG A 66 0.93 6.50 -9.70
N VAL A 67 0.06 7.16 -8.95
CA VAL A 67 -1.32 6.71 -8.72
C VAL A 67 -2.09 6.50 -10.04
N PRO A 68 -2.02 7.40 -11.04
CA PRO A 68 -2.67 7.15 -12.33
C PRO A 68 -2.20 5.87 -13.03
N SER A 69 -0.91 5.54 -12.97
CA SER A 69 -0.40 4.31 -13.60
C SER A 69 -0.86 3.07 -12.83
N LEU A 70 -0.91 3.14 -11.50
CA LEU A 70 -1.45 2.06 -10.67
C LEU A 70 -2.94 1.82 -10.98
N ILE A 71 -3.71 2.88 -11.26
CA ILE A 71 -5.08 2.75 -11.74
C ILE A 71 -5.11 2.11 -13.13
N ASP A 72 -4.20 2.48 -14.04
CA ASP A 72 -4.10 1.83 -15.35
C ASP A 72 -3.78 0.34 -15.25
N ASP A 73 -2.91 -0.07 -14.33
CA ASP A 73 -2.59 -1.47 -14.09
C ASP A 73 -3.85 -2.26 -13.72
N ILE A 74 -4.75 -1.67 -12.91
CA ILE A 74 -6.04 -2.26 -12.56
C ILE A 74 -6.97 -2.31 -13.77
N LEU A 75 -7.11 -1.20 -14.51
CA LEU A 75 -8.03 -1.09 -15.65
C LEU A 75 -7.63 -1.99 -16.83
N ASN A 76 -6.34 -2.24 -17.01
CA ASN A 76 -5.80 -3.05 -18.10
C ASN A 76 -5.58 -4.53 -17.70
N SER A 77 -5.80 -4.86 -16.42
CA SER A 77 -5.69 -6.24 -15.95
C SER A 77 -6.81 -7.11 -16.50
N GLN A 78 -6.46 -8.35 -16.84
CA GLN A 78 -7.45 -9.38 -17.15
C GLN A 78 -8.33 -9.64 -15.91
N PRO A 79 -9.64 -9.89 -16.06
CA PRO A 79 -10.54 -10.12 -14.94
C PRO A 79 -10.01 -11.17 -13.95
N ASP A 80 -9.43 -12.26 -14.44
CA ASP A 80 -8.94 -13.37 -13.60
C ASP A 80 -7.70 -13.01 -12.77
N LYS A 81 -7.04 -11.89 -13.10
CA LYS A 81 -5.89 -11.33 -12.36
C LYS A 81 -6.30 -10.21 -11.40
N LEU A 82 -7.55 -9.76 -11.43
CA LEU A 82 -8.03 -8.72 -10.53
C LEU A 82 -8.14 -9.26 -9.11
N GLY A 83 -7.46 -8.62 -8.16
CA GLY A 83 -7.57 -8.96 -6.75
C GLY A 83 -9.02 -8.91 -6.23
N LEU A 84 -9.84 -8.01 -6.78
CA LEU A 84 -11.28 -7.91 -6.50
C LEU A 84 -12.09 -9.16 -6.87
N LEU A 85 -11.60 -9.99 -7.79
CA LEU A 85 -12.26 -11.21 -8.22
C LEU A 85 -11.63 -12.48 -7.63
N LYS A 86 -10.51 -12.35 -6.90
CA LYS A 86 -9.80 -13.46 -6.29
C LYS A 86 -10.68 -14.39 -5.44
N PRO A 87 -11.64 -13.90 -4.63
CA PRO A 87 -12.50 -14.80 -3.85
C PRO A 87 -13.33 -15.77 -4.67
N PHE A 88 -13.57 -15.50 -5.95
CA PHE A 88 -14.36 -16.40 -6.81
C PHE A 88 -13.50 -17.46 -7.51
N SER A 89 -12.17 -17.34 -7.44
CA SER A 89 -11.22 -18.25 -8.08
C SER A 89 -10.58 -19.24 -7.11
N THR A 90 -11.01 -19.24 -5.84
CA THR A 90 -10.56 -20.19 -4.81
C THR A 90 -11.62 -21.24 -4.53
N GLU A 91 -11.22 -22.38 -3.97
CA GLU A 91 -12.15 -23.44 -3.59
C GLU A 91 -13.00 -23.05 -2.38
N HIS A 92 -14.31 -23.33 -2.45
CA HIS A 92 -15.28 -23.09 -1.39
C HIS A 92 -16.14 -24.33 -1.17
N PRO A 93 -15.75 -25.25 -0.27
CA PRO A 93 -16.38 -26.57 -0.16
C PRO A 93 -17.86 -26.53 0.29
N LEU A 94 -18.31 -25.41 0.87
CA LEU A 94 -19.67 -25.23 1.34
C LEU A 94 -20.58 -24.52 0.31
N ILE A 95 -20.06 -24.18 -0.87
CA ILE A 95 -20.79 -23.46 -1.92
C ILE A 95 -20.85 -24.34 -3.16
N THR A 96 -22.03 -24.44 -3.78
CA THR A 96 -22.15 -25.21 -5.03
C THR A 96 -21.43 -24.48 -6.18
N PRO A 97 -20.82 -25.20 -7.14
CA PRO A 97 -20.14 -24.57 -8.27
C PRO A 97 -21.04 -23.61 -9.05
N SER A 98 -22.29 -24.01 -9.33
CA SER A 98 -23.26 -23.16 -10.03
C SER A 98 -23.55 -21.85 -9.28
N ARG A 99 -23.57 -21.87 -7.95
CA ARG A 99 -23.80 -20.66 -7.16
C ARG A 99 -22.58 -19.75 -7.12
N LEU A 100 -21.39 -20.34 -7.01
CA LEU A 100 -20.13 -19.59 -7.08
C LEU A 100 -19.98 -18.89 -8.43
N ASP A 101 -20.30 -19.58 -9.54
CA ASP A 101 -20.30 -19.02 -10.90
C ASP A 101 -21.27 -17.84 -11.02
N ALA A 102 -22.48 -17.96 -10.46
CA ALA A 102 -23.45 -16.86 -10.47
C ALA A 102 -22.91 -15.61 -9.74
N PHE A 103 -22.27 -15.78 -8.58
CA PHE A 103 -21.64 -14.66 -7.89
C PHE A 103 -20.45 -14.09 -8.66
N GLN A 104 -19.65 -14.94 -9.30
CA GLN A 104 -18.51 -14.49 -10.10
C GLN A 104 -18.98 -13.64 -11.28
N VAL A 105 -20.02 -14.05 -12.00
CA VAL A 105 -20.60 -13.29 -13.11
C VAL A 105 -21.10 -11.93 -12.63
N GLN A 106 -21.83 -11.90 -11.50
CA GLN A 106 -22.33 -10.66 -10.92
C GLN A 106 -21.19 -9.73 -10.49
N ALA A 107 -20.19 -10.24 -9.78
CA ALA A 107 -19.03 -9.47 -9.35
C ALA A 107 -18.25 -8.90 -10.54
N LYS A 108 -17.98 -9.76 -11.55
CA LYS A 108 -17.28 -9.36 -12.77
C LYS A 108 -18.02 -8.22 -13.46
N HIS A 109 -19.34 -8.33 -13.59
CA HIS A 109 -20.16 -7.26 -14.17
C HIS A 109 -20.05 -5.95 -13.38
N ILE A 110 -20.18 -5.97 -12.06
CA ILE A 110 -20.07 -4.77 -11.21
C ILE A 110 -18.68 -4.12 -11.35
N VAL A 111 -17.62 -4.93 -11.33
CA VAL A 111 -16.24 -4.45 -11.40
C VAL A 111 -15.96 -3.81 -12.77
N THR A 112 -16.25 -4.50 -13.86
CA THR A 112 -15.88 -4.03 -15.21
C THR A 112 -16.75 -2.89 -15.72
N THR A 113 -17.96 -2.71 -15.17
CA THR A 113 -18.85 -1.60 -15.53
C THR A 113 -18.69 -0.43 -14.56
N LYS A 114 -19.11 -0.61 -13.30
CA LYS A 114 -19.23 0.49 -12.33
C LYS A 114 -17.89 0.88 -11.70
N VAL A 115 -17.11 -0.10 -11.24
CA VAL A 115 -15.85 0.19 -10.52
C VAL A 115 -14.81 0.76 -11.49
N PHE A 116 -14.70 0.18 -12.69
CA PHE A 116 -13.78 0.66 -13.72
C PHE A 116 -14.12 2.08 -14.18
N GLU A 117 -15.41 2.40 -14.35
CA GLU A 117 -15.85 3.76 -14.66
C GLU A 117 -15.45 4.75 -13.55
N ALA A 118 -15.70 4.41 -12.28
CA ALA A 118 -15.33 5.26 -11.15
C ALA A 118 -13.81 5.47 -11.04
N LEU A 119 -13.01 4.41 -11.28
CA LEU A 119 -11.55 4.49 -11.32
C LEU A 119 -11.06 5.38 -12.47
N ARG A 120 -11.66 5.28 -13.66
CA ARG A 120 -11.37 6.18 -14.79
C ARG A 120 -11.67 7.63 -14.42
N ALA A 121 -12.83 7.90 -13.82
CA ALA A 121 -13.19 9.25 -13.39
C ALA A 121 -12.21 9.83 -12.35
N LEU A 122 -11.81 9.02 -11.36
CA LEU A 122 -10.77 9.42 -10.39
C LEU A 122 -9.44 9.71 -11.11
N LYS A 123 -9.00 8.84 -12.02
CA LYS A 123 -7.77 9.03 -12.79
C LYS A 123 -7.82 10.32 -13.61
N THR A 124 -8.91 10.58 -14.32
CA THR A 124 -9.14 11.80 -15.09
C THR A 124 -9.02 13.03 -14.19
N TYR A 125 -9.71 13.05 -13.04
CA TYR A 125 -9.58 14.16 -12.09
C TYR A 125 -8.15 14.34 -11.57
N LEU A 126 -7.44 13.25 -11.28
CA LEU A 126 -6.04 13.33 -10.84
C LEU A 126 -5.16 14.01 -11.88
N ILE A 127 -5.27 13.57 -13.15
CA ILE A 127 -4.47 14.04 -14.27
C ILE A 127 -4.81 15.48 -14.65
N GLU A 128 -6.10 15.73 -14.87
CA GLU A 128 -6.56 16.97 -15.49
C GLU A 128 -6.67 18.12 -14.49
N GLU A 129 -6.88 17.84 -13.19
CA GLU A 129 -7.11 18.89 -12.21
C GLU A 129 -6.17 18.80 -11.00
N TYR A 130 -6.14 17.67 -10.28
CA TYR A 130 -5.45 17.59 -8.99
C TYR A 130 -3.94 17.89 -9.10
N PHE A 131 -3.26 17.41 -10.14
CA PHE A 131 -1.83 17.67 -10.33
C PHE A 131 -1.48 19.15 -10.56
N LYS A 132 -2.43 20.01 -10.92
CA LYS A 132 -2.20 21.47 -10.98
C LYS A 132 -1.96 22.06 -9.58
N HIS A 133 -2.40 21.36 -8.53
CA HIS A 133 -2.41 21.85 -7.15
C HIS A 133 -1.48 21.10 -6.21
N VAL A 134 -0.79 20.03 -6.65
CA VAL A 134 0.13 19.30 -5.79
C VAL A 134 1.32 20.17 -5.40
N ARG A 135 1.82 19.99 -4.18
CA ARG A 135 3.02 20.72 -3.74
C ARG A 135 4.28 20.13 -4.40
N PRO A 136 5.24 20.96 -4.82
CA PRO A 136 6.44 20.50 -5.51
C PRO A 136 7.46 19.84 -4.58
N LYS A 137 7.51 20.29 -3.31
CA LYS A 137 8.47 19.78 -2.32
C LYS A 137 7.88 18.64 -1.49
N GLU A 138 8.76 17.73 -1.09
CA GLU A 138 8.51 16.67 -0.14
C GLU A 138 8.38 17.21 1.30
N GLY A 139 7.98 16.33 2.23
CA GLY A 139 7.75 16.70 3.62
C GLY A 139 6.40 17.38 3.85
N ILE A 140 5.88 17.23 5.07
CA ILE A 140 4.62 17.87 5.47
C ILE A 140 4.85 19.32 5.91
N CYS A 141 6.07 19.66 6.33
CA CYS A 141 6.49 21.01 6.73
C CYS A 141 6.37 22.06 5.62
N CYS A 142 6.22 21.64 4.36
CA CYS A 142 5.96 22.54 3.23
C CYS A 142 4.53 23.08 3.17
N LEU A 143 3.61 22.54 3.97
CA LEU A 143 2.25 23.06 4.12
C LEU A 143 2.19 24.12 5.23
N GLU A 144 1.14 24.95 5.21
CA GLU A 144 0.85 25.86 6.31
C GLU A 144 0.71 25.08 7.63
N ASN A 145 1.37 25.55 8.69
CA ASN A 145 1.47 24.86 9.99
C ASN A 145 2.07 23.43 9.92
N GLY A 146 2.80 23.09 8.86
CA GLY A 146 3.31 21.73 8.64
C GLY A 146 4.25 21.22 9.74
N GLU A 147 5.00 22.09 10.42
CA GLU A 147 5.81 21.69 11.59
C GLU A 147 4.96 21.17 12.75
N LYS A 148 3.82 21.83 13.02
CA LYS A 148 2.87 21.37 14.06
C LYS A 148 2.23 20.04 13.66
N TRP A 149 1.91 19.88 12.38
CA TRP A 149 1.39 18.60 11.87
C TRP A 149 2.41 17.49 12.01
N TYR A 150 3.68 17.77 11.71
CA TYR A 150 4.75 16.80 11.87
C TYR A 150 4.93 16.41 13.35
N GLN A 151 4.89 17.38 14.27
CA GLN A 151 4.90 17.09 15.71
C GLN A 151 3.72 16.21 16.13
N GLN A 152 2.50 16.51 15.67
CA GLN A 152 1.34 15.65 15.95
C GLN A 152 1.50 14.23 15.41
N CYS A 153 2.12 14.06 14.24
CA CYS A 153 2.47 12.74 13.74
C CYS A 153 3.48 12.04 14.66
N LEU A 154 4.50 12.75 15.15
CA LEU A 154 5.43 12.18 16.13
C LEU A 154 4.69 11.76 17.40
N ASP A 155 3.83 12.61 17.96
CA ASP A 155 3.08 12.30 19.18
C ASP A 155 2.11 11.11 18.99
N PHE A 156 1.60 10.91 17.76
CA PHE A 156 0.78 9.75 17.44
C PHE A 156 1.59 8.46 17.29
N HIS A 157 2.77 8.53 16.66
CA HIS A 157 3.60 7.36 16.35
C HIS A 157 4.58 6.99 17.47
N LEU A 158 4.98 7.95 18.30
CA LEU A 158 5.89 7.78 19.42
C LEU A 158 5.12 7.80 20.73
N SER A 159 5.40 6.82 21.59
CA SER A 159 4.93 6.83 22.98
C SER A 159 5.73 7.79 23.88
N LEU A 160 6.62 8.60 23.30
CA LEU A 160 7.51 9.52 23.98
C LEU A 160 7.35 10.90 23.37
N SER A 161 7.23 11.93 24.21
CA SER A 161 7.24 13.32 23.77
C SER A 161 8.65 13.72 23.37
N MET A 162 8.90 13.81 22.07
CA MET A 162 10.18 14.20 21.49
C MET A 162 9.95 15.16 20.32
N THR A 163 10.88 16.11 20.17
CA THR A 163 10.93 16.99 19.01
C THR A 163 11.51 16.27 17.79
N PRO A 164 11.24 16.75 16.55
CA PRO A 164 11.86 16.22 15.33
C PRO A 164 13.39 16.15 15.40
N GLN A 165 14.00 17.17 15.98
CA GLN A 165 15.46 17.29 16.10
C GLN A 165 16.03 16.25 17.07
N GLU A 166 15.35 15.99 18.19
CA GLU A 166 15.75 14.94 19.13
C GLU A 166 15.64 13.55 18.51
N VAL A 167 14.52 13.27 17.82
CA VAL A 167 14.32 11.99 17.10
C VAL A 167 15.43 11.79 16.05
N HIS A 168 15.73 12.82 15.27
CA HIS A 168 16.80 12.78 14.27
C HIS A 168 18.18 12.54 14.91
N ALA A 169 18.49 13.24 16.01
CA ALA A 169 19.74 13.07 16.73
C ALA A 169 19.92 11.66 17.32
N VAL A 170 18.84 11.08 17.87
CA VAL A 170 18.85 9.67 18.33
C VAL A 170 19.07 8.72 17.15
N GLY A 171 18.38 8.93 16.03
CA GLY A 171 18.56 8.13 14.82
C GLY A 171 20.02 8.10 14.33
N LEU A 172 20.67 9.26 14.27
CA LEU A 172 22.09 9.35 13.88
C LEU A 172 23.02 8.58 14.83
N LYS A 173 22.77 8.67 16.14
CA LYS A 173 23.54 7.90 17.15
C LYS A 173 23.34 6.40 16.97
N GLU A 174 22.11 5.96 16.76
CA GLU A 174 21.80 4.54 16.59
C GLU A 174 22.36 3.98 15.28
N ILE A 175 22.36 4.75 14.18
CA ILE A 175 23.02 4.37 12.93
C ILE A 175 24.51 4.11 13.19
N ALA A 176 25.23 5.05 13.81
CA ALA A 176 26.64 4.88 14.11
C ALA A 176 26.91 3.65 14.98
N ARG A 177 26.11 3.48 16.05
CA ARG A 177 26.22 2.33 16.97
C ARG A 177 25.97 0.99 16.29
N VAL A 178 24.99 0.91 15.37
CA VAL A 178 24.68 -0.32 14.63
C VAL A 178 25.78 -0.61 13.61
N GLN A 179 26.25 0.40 12.88
CA GLN A 179 27.33 0.23 11.91
C GLN A 179 28.60 -0.30 12.57
N GLU A 180 29.00 0.24 13.73
CA GLU A 180 30.15 -0.26 14.49
C GLU A 180 30.00 -1.75 14.86
N LYS A 181 28.82 -2.14 15.36
CA LYS A 181 28.54 -3.54 15.71
C LYS A 181 28.61 -4.46 14.49
N VAL A 182 28.03 -4.05 13.36
CA VAL A 182 28.06 -4.84 12.12
C VAL A 182 29.50 -5.01 11.63
N LEU A 183 30.30 -3.96 11.65
CA LEU A 183 31.71 -4.02 11.24
C LEU A 183 32.54 -4.93 12.15
N LYS A 184 32.31 -4.86 13.47
CA LYS A 184 32.98 -5.73 14.44
C LYS A 184 32.69 -7.20 14.17
N VAL A 185 31.41 -7.57 14.08
CA VAL A 185 31.00 -8.95 13.79
C VAL A 185 31.49 -9.39 12.41
N GLY A 186 31.42 -8.50 11.41
CA GLY A 186 31.93 -8.76 10.08
C GLY A 186 33.43 -9.10 10.07
N LYS A 187 34.23 -8.45 10.92
CA LYS A 187 35.65 -8.77 11.07
C LYS A 187 35.87 -10.09 11.79
N GLU A 188 35.15 -10.34 12.89
CA GLU A 188 35.24 -11.59 13.67
C GLU A 188 34.91 -12.82 12.80
N GLU A 189 33.92 -12.70 11.92
CA GLU A 189 33.44 -13.78 11.04
C GLU A 189 34.14 -13.81 9.67
N ASN A 190 35.17 -12.98 9.47
CA ASN A 190 35.89 -12.84 8.20
C ASN A 190 34.94 -12.60 7.00
N LEU A 191 33.98 -11.69 7.18
CA LEU A 191 32.99 -11.28 6.19
C LEU A 191 33.39 -10.01 5.44
N GLY A 192 34.41 -9.27 5.89
CA GLY A 192 34.90 -8.07 5.23
C GLY A 192 35.13 -6.91 6.19
N GLU A 193 35.69 -5.81 5.66
CA GLU A 193 36.07 -4.64 6.46
C GLU A 193 35.12 -3.44 6.27
N THR A 194 34.26 -3.46 5.24
CA THR A 194 33.22 -2.46 5.02
C THR A 194 31.82 -3.08 5.05
N LEU A 195 30.79 -2.25 5.26
CA LEU A 195 29.39 -2.71 5.21
C LEU A 195 29.03 -3.30 3.84
N ALA A 196 29.60 -2.77 2.75
CA ALA A 196 29.40 -3.28 1.40
C ALA A 196 30.03 -4.68 1.25
N ASP A 197 31.28 -4.85 1.70
CA ASP A 197 31.98 -6.14 1.64
C ASP A 197 31.26 -7.20 2.48
N ILE A 198 30.80 -6.83 3.69
CA ILE A 198 30.05 -7.72 4.57
C ILE A 198 28.74 -8.15 3.89
N ARG A 199 27.99 -7.22 3.31
CA ARG A 199 26.75 -7.53 2.58
C ARG A 199 27.03 -8.48 1.41
N ASP A 200 28.02 -8.18 0.58
CA ASP A 200 28.33 -8.95 -0.63
C ASP A 200 28.90 -10.33 -0.27
N THR A 201 29.70 -10.41 0.79
CA THR A 201 30.18 -11.67 1.33
C THR A 201 29.04 -12.49 1.93
N ILE A 202 28.10 -11.90 2.67
CA ILE A 202 26.91 -12.64 3.13
C ILE A 202 26.14 -13.20 1.94
N HIS A 203 25.92 -12.42 0.88
CA HIS A 203 25.23 -12.88 -0.32
C HIS A 203 25.95 -14.00 -1.08
N THR A 204 27.27 -14.14 -0.92
CA THR A 204 28.11 -15.11 -1.66
C THR A 204 28.55 -16.31 -0.81
N LYS A 205 28.98 -16.10 0.44
CA LYS A 205 29.33 -17.17 1.42
C LYS A 205 28.11 -17.96 1.83
N GLN A 206 26.97 -17.32 2.05
CA GLN A 206 25.74 -18.07 2.20
C GLN A 206 25.29 -18.53 0.81
N GLY A 207 25.60 -19.78 0.47
CA GLY A 207 24.73 -20.61 -0.38
C GLY A 207 23.32 -20.81 0.23
N GLY A 208 22.86 -19.89 1.07
CA GLY A 208 21.68 -19.88 1.93
C GLY A 208 20.45 -19.27 1.26
N TYR A 209 20.38 -19.37 -0.06
CA TYR A 209 19.08 -19.34 -0.70
C TYR A 209 18.40 -20.67 -0.38
N PHE A 210 17.33 -20.59 0.40
CA PHE A 210 16.43 -21.74 0.52
C PHE A 210 15.93 -22.09 -0.87
N LYS A 211 16.38 -23.23 -1.40
CA LYS A 211 16.03 -23.68 -2.75
C LYS A 211 14.55 -24.03 -2.90
N THR A 212 13.87 -24.25 -1.78
CA THR A 212 12.45 -24.60 -1.71
C THR A 212 11.79 -23.87 -0.54
N SER A 213 10.49 -23.62 -0.68
CA SER A 213 9.65 -23.04 0.38
C SER A 213 9.62 -23.91 1.65
N VAL A 214 9.77 -25.23 1.52
CA VAL A 214 9.80 -26.17 2.65
C VAL A 214 11.01 -25.94 3.55
N ASN A 215 12.17 -25.61 2.98
CA ASN A 215 13.39 -25.41 3.77
C ASN A 215 13.33 -24.13 4.62
N ILE A 216 12.47 -23.17 4.25
CA ILE A 216 12.24 -21.93 5.01
C ILE A 216 11.48 -22.25 6.31
N TYR A 217 10.44 -23.09 6.25
CA TYR A 217 9.60 -23.42 7.42
C TYR A 217 10.30 -24.26 8.49
N VAL A 218 11.36 -24.99 8.13
CA VAL A 218 12.12 -25.83 9.06
C VAL A 218 13.23 -25.05 9.78
N ALA A 219 13.58 -23.86 9.28
CA ALA A 219 14.66 -23.03 9.81
C ALA A 219 14.19 -21.93 10.80
N ILE A 220 12.88 -21.76 10.97
CA ILE A 220 12.23 -20.80 11.89
C ILE A 220 11.68 -21.58 13.09
#